data_AF-A0A6Q8PFK9-F1
#
_entry.id   AF-A0A6Q8PFK9-F1
#
_cell.length_a   1.000
_cell.length_b   1.000
_cell.length_c   1.000
_cell.angle_alpha   90.00
_cell.angle_beta   90.00
_cell.angle_gamma   90.00
#
_symmetry.space_group_name_H-M   'P 1'
#
loop_
_entity.id
_entity.type
_entity.pdbx_description
1 polymer ?
#
loop_
_entity_poly.entity_id
_entity_poly.type
_entity_poly.pdbx_seq_one_letter_code
_entity_poly.pdbx_strand_id
1 'polypeptide(L)'
;VLCCAPSNIAVDNLVERLALCKQRILRLGHPARLLESIQQHSLDAVLARSDSAQIVADIRKDIDQVFRQRFTVLARLVSIS
;
A
#
# COMPACT_ATOMS: atom_id res chain seq x y z
N VAL A 1 -0.89 -14.74 10.95
CA VAL A 1 -2.32 -14.82 10.63
C VAL A 1 -2.61 -13.86 9.48
N LEU A 2 -3.30 -14.31 8.42
CA LEU A 2 -3.77 -13.43 7.35
C LEU A 2 -5.26 -13.13 7.59
N CYS A 3 -5.60 -11.85 7.75
CA CYS A 3 -6.98 -11.39 7.92
C CYS A 3 -7.42 -10.63 6.67
N CYS A 4 -8.53 -11.06 6.06
CA CYS A 4 -9.12 -10.42 4.88
C CYS A 4 -10.53 -9.91 5.20
N ALA A 5 -10.95 -8.85 4.52
CA ALA A 5 -12.30 -8.32 4.61
C ALA A 5 -12.77 -7.85 3.21
N PRO A 6 -14.09 -7.79 2.95
CA PRO A 6 -14.62 -7.49 1.63
C PRO A 6 -14.45 -6.02 1.19
N SER A 7 -14.02 -5.12 2.08
CA SER A 7 -13.77 -3.71 1.74
C SER A 7 -12.62 -3.12 2.54
N ASN A 8 -11.95 -2.10 1.98
CA ASN A 8 -10.87 -1.38 2.66
C ASN A 8 -11.33 -0.73 3.98
N ILE A 9 -12.58 -0.25 4.04
CA ILE A 9 -13.18 0.30 5.26
C ILE A 9 -13.31 -0.78 6.36
N ALA A 10 -13.66 -2.02 6.00
CA ALA A 10 -13.72 -3.13 6.95
C ALA A 10 -12.34 -3.56 7.43
N VAL A 11 -11.32 -3.57 6.55
CA VAL A 11 -9.92 -3.78 6.94
C VAL A 11 -9.46 -2.69 7.90
N ASP A 12 -9.76 -1.42 7.63
CA ASP A 12 -9.40 -0.27 8.47
C ASP A 12 -9.96 -0.40 9.90
N ASN A 13 -11.23 -0.84 10.04
CA ASN A 13 -11.85 -1.09 11.35
C ASN A 13 -11.13 -2.20 12.14
N LEU A 14 -10.72 -3.28 11.47
CA LEU A 14 -9.97 -4.36 12.10
C LEU A 14 -8.60 -3.87 12.58
N VAL A 15 -7.90 -3.11 11.72
CA VAL A 15 -6.59 -2.54 12.04
C VAL A 15 -6.69 -1.60 13.24
N GLU A 16 -7.70 -0.73 13.30
CA GLU A 16 -7.92 0.18 14.43
C GLU A 16 -8.09 -0.57 15.75
N ARG A 17 -8.97 -1.58 15.79
CA ARG A 17 -9.19 -2.38 17.01
C ARG A 17 -7.94 -3.15 17.44
N LEU A 18 -7.22 -3.75 16.50
CA LEU A 18 -6.00 -4.50 16.78
C LEU A 18 -4.85 -3.60 17.22
N ALA A 19 -4.77 -2.38 16.70
CA ALA A 19 -3.80 -1.37 17.11
C ALA A 19 -4.01 -0.96 18.57
N LEU A 20 -5.26 -0.80 19.02
CA LEU A 20 -5.59 -0.53 20.43
C LEU A 20 -5.11 -1.67 21.36
N CYS A 21 -5.17 -2.91 20.88
CA CYS A 21 -4.65 -4.09 21.58
C CYS A 21 -3.12 -4.25 21.49
N LYS A 22 -2.40 -3.26 20.94
CA LYS A 22 -0.93 -3.24 20.77
C LYS A 22 -0.38 -4.47 20.05
N GLN A 23 -1.16 -5.05 19.12
CA GLN A 23 -0.72 -6.20 18.34
C GLN A 23 0.23 -5.76 17.21
N ARG A 24 1.18 -6.65 16.84
CA ARG A 24 2.04 -6.44 15.67
C ARG A 24 1.25 -6.73 14.41
N ILE A 25 0.70 -5.68 13.80
CA ILE A 25 -0.12 -5.76 12.58
C ILE A 25 0.53 -5.01 11.42
N LEU A 26 0.31 -5.52 10.22
CA LEU A 26 0.76 -4.93 8.96
C LEU A 26 -0.43 -4.89 7.99
N ARG A 27 -0.76 -3.70 7.51
CA ARG A 27 -1.83 -3.45 6.56
C ARG A 27 -1.26 -3.34 5.15
N LEU A 28 -1.78 -4.15 4.23
CA LEU A 28 -1.41 -4.12 2.80
C LEU A 28 -2.44 -3.30 2.02
N GLY A 29 -1.97 -2.55 1.01
CA GLY A 29 -2.81 -1.68 0.17
C GLY A 29 -3.05 -0.29 0.76
N HIS A 30 -3.89 0.51 0.09
CA HIS A 30 -4.11 1.91 0.43
C HIS A 30 -5.23 2.07 1.49
N PRO A 31 -4.98 2.85 2.56
CA PRO A 31 -6.03 3.31 3.49
C PRO A 31 -7.18 3.99 2.77
N ALA A 32 -8.40 3.62 3.15
CA ALA A 32 -9.58 4.38 2.77
C ALA A 32 -9.81 5.54 3.74
N ARG A 33 -9.37 5.40 5.00
CA ARG A 33 -9.37 6.46 6.01
C ARG A 33 -8.02 7.15 6.16
N LEU A 34 -8.06 8.49 6.31
CA LEU A 34 -6.91 9.37 6.60
C LEU A 34 -6.50 9.35 8.09
N LEU A 35 -6.73 8.26 8.81
CA LEU A 35 -6.40 8.18 10.23
C LEU A 35 -4.90 7.85 10.39
N GLU A 36 -4.15 8.69 11.11
CA GLU A 36 -2.70 8.51 11.28
C GLU A 36 -2.34 7.16 11.91
N SER A 37 -3.12 6.68 12.88
CA SER A 37 -2.89 5.39 13.52
C SER A 37 -2.93 4.22 12.53
N ILE A 38 -3.86 4.25 11.57
CA ILE A 38 -4.00 3.23 10.53
C ILE A 38 -2.88 3.38 9.48
N GLN A 39 -2.52 4.61 9.14
CA GLN A 39 -1.40 4.86 8.23
C GLN A 39 -0.09 4.32 8.79
N GLN A 40 0.17 4.45 10.09
CA GLN A 40 1.37 3.89 10.71
C GLN A 40 1.45 2.37 10.58
N HIS A 41 0.34 1.65 10.52
CA HIS A 41 0.36 0.20 10.32
C HIS A 41 0.41 -0.23 8.85
N SER A 42 0.41 0.71 7.91
CA SER A 42 0.45 0.41 6.47
C SER A 42 1.86 0.04 6.03
N LEU A 43 1.96 -0.84 5.03
CA LEU A 43 3.23 -1.34 4.50
C LEU A 43 4.19 -0.19 4.18
N ASP A 44 3.72 0.84 3.49
CA ASP A 44 4.54 2.00 3.09
C ASP A 44 5.15 2.73 4.30
N ALA A 45 4.36 2.92 5.37
CA ALA A 45 4.83 3.59 6.58
C ALA A 45 5.79 2.71 7.39
N VAL A 46 5.57 1.40 7.43
CA VAL A 46 6.47 0.45 8.11
C VAL A 46 7.81 0.35 7.36
N LEU A 47 7.76 0.30 6.03
CA LEU A 47 8.94 0.27 5.18
C LEU A 47 9.75 1.57 5.31
N ALA A 48 9.10 2.73 5.31
CA ALA A 48 9.76 4.03 5.48
C ALA A 48 10.52 4.17 6.81
N ARG A 49 10.16 3.38 7.83
CA ARG A 49 10.83 3.34 9.13
C ARG A 49 11.87 2.22 9.27
N SER A 50 12.01 1.35 8.27
CA SER A 50 12.93 0.21 8.32
C SER A 50 14.28 0.55 7.70
N ASP A 51 15.35 -0.07 8.18
CA ASP A 51 16.71 0.13 7.67
C ASP A 51 16.87 -0.28 6.20
N SER A 52 15.94 -1.09 5.67
CA SER A 52 15.89 -1.52 4.27
C SER A 52 15.02 -0.63 3.38
N ALA A 53 14.60 0.55 3.85
CA ALA A 53 13.74 1.48 3.12
C ALA A 53 14.25 1.83 1.72
N GLN A 54 15.58 1.97 1.56
CA GLN A 54 16.22 2.31 0.28
C GLN A 54 15.96 1.24 -0.79
N ILE A 55 16.18 -0.03 -0.46
CA ILE A 55 15.99 -1.17 -1.38
C ILE A 55 14.54 -1.24 -1.85
N VAL A 56 13.59 -1.07 -0.92
CA VAL A 56 12.17 -1.19 -1.24
C VAL A 56 11.66 0.04 -2.01
N ALA A 57 12.21 1.22 -1.76
CA ALA A 57 11.93 2.42 -2.53
C ALA A 57 12.39 2.28 -3.99
N ASP A 58 13.57 1.71 -4.22
CA ASP A 58 14.09 1.49 -5.58
C ASP A 58 13.26 0.47 -6.34
N ILE A 59 12.92 -0.68 -5.71
CA ILE A 59 12.02 -1.67 -6.32
C ILE A 59 10.65 -1.07 -6.64
N ARG A 60 10.08 -0.25 -5.74
CA ARG A 60 8.78 0.40 -6.00
C ARG A 60 8.87 1.39 -7.16
N LYS A 61 9.96 2.17 -7.27
CA LYS A 61 10.17 3.07 -8.42
C LYS A 61 10.26 2.31 -9.73
N ASP A 62 10.98 1.19 -9.76
CA ASP A 62 11.09 0.35 -10.96
C ASP A 62 9.72 -0.20 -11.38
N ILE A 63 8.94 -0.69 -10.42
CA ILE A 63 7.57 -1.17 -10.67
C ILE A 63 6.69 -0.04 -11.22
N ASP A 64 6.70 1.13 -10.57
CA ASP A 64 5.90 2.30 -10.99
C ASP A 64 6.33 2.81 -12.37
N GLN A 65 7.62 2.75 -12.69
CA GLN A 65 8.16 3.13 -14.00
C GLN A 65 7.68 2.16 -15.07
N VAL A 66 7.79 0.84 -14.85
CA VAL A 66 7.30 -0.19 -15.77
C VAL A 66 5.79 -0.06 -15.96
N PHE A 67 5.04 0.19 -14.89
CA PHE A 67 3.59 0.38 -14.94
C PHE A 67 3.25 1.63 -15.79
N ARG A 68 3.88 2.79 -15.53
CA ARG A 68 3.67 4.01 -16.33
C ARG A 68 4.03 3.84 -17.80
N GLN A 69 5.15 3.17 -18.11
CA GLN A 69 5.54 2.88 -19.49
C GLN A 69 4.48 2.04 -20.20
N ARG A 70 3.97 1.00 -19.53
CA ARG A 70 2.95 0.11 -20.08
C ARG A 70 1.63 0.83 -20.36
N PHE A 71 1.20 1.73 -19.48
CA PHE A 71 0.02 2.59 -19.71
C PHE A 71 0.24 3.62 -20.82
N THR A 72 1.44 4.20 -20.93
CA THR A 72 1.77 5.15 -22.01
C THR A 72 1.76 4.48 -23.38
N VAL A 73 2.28 3.25 -23.47
CA VAL A 73 2.27 2.47 -24.72
C VAL A 73 0.84 2.09 -25.11
N LEU A 74 0.01 1.67 -24.15
CA LEU A 74 -1.41 1.38 -24.42
C LEU A 74 -2.17 2.63 -24.89
N ALA A 75 -1.95 3.78 -24.25
CA ALA A 75 -2.57 5.03 -24.63
C ALA A 75 -2.17 5.47 -26.05
N ARG A 76 -0.89 5.27 -26.44
CA ARG A 76 -0.45 5.53 -27.82
C ARG A 76 -1.07 4.58 -28.84
N LEU A 77 -1.27 3.31 -28.51
CA LEU A 77 -1.93 2.33 -29.39
C LEU A 77 -3.40 2.64 -29.63
N VAL A 78 -4.12 3.09 -28.60
CA VAL A 78 -5.54 3.47 -28.72
C VAL A 78 -5.73 4.80 -29.45
N SER A 79 -4.75 5.70 -29.42
CA SER A 79 -4.82 6.99 -30.12
C SER A 79 -4.48 6.92 -31.62
N ILE A 80 -4.03 5.76 -32.13
CA ILE A 80 -3.63 5.53 -33.53
C ILE A 80 -4.69 4.69 -34.30
N SER A 81 -5.77 4.23 -33.64
CA SER A 81 -6.96 3.65 -34.29
C SER A 81 -8.10 4.64 -34.35
#